data_AF-A0A6B2CTT5-F1
#
_entry.id   AF-A0A6B2CTT5-F1
#
_cell.length_a   1.000
_cell.length_b   1.000
_cell.length_c   1.000
_cell.angle_alpha   90.00
_cell.angle_beta   90.00
_cell.angle_gamma   90.00
#
_symmetry.space_group_name_H-M   'P 1'
#
loop_
_entity.id
_entity.type
_entity.pdbx_description
1 polymer ?
#
loop_
_entity_poly.entity_id
_entity_poly.type
_entity_poly.pdbx_seq_one_letter_code
_entity_poly.pdbx_strand_id
1 'polypeptide(L)'
;MSIYVVQSNKALLECDMEYGEGKEVTCIVDGVDARCLEETVKKSGYGDYTRLENNKLYISTSIFKAGKTPGELIRELATLLRFC
;
A
#
# COMPACT_ATOMS: atom_id res chain seq x y z
N MET A 1 -11.77 -6.78 -12.09
CA MET A 1 -10.71 -6.97 -11.10
C MET A 1 -9.37 -6.84 -11.80
N SER A 2 -8.59 -5.84 -11.39
CA SER A 2 -7.22 -5.64 -11.86
C SER A 2 -6.30 -5.89 -10.67
N ILE A 3 -5.56 -7.00 -10.72
CA ILE A 3 -4.57 -7.33 -9.69
C ILE A 3 -3.28 -6.59 -10.05
N TYR A 4 -2.76 -5.83 -9.11
CA TYR A 4 -1.53 -5.07 -9.23
C TYR A 4 -0.49 -5.64 -8.28
N VAL A 5 0.52 -6.30 -8.85
CA VAL A 5 1.57 -6.96 -8.09
C VAL A 5 2.87 -6.18 -8.21
N VAL A 6 3.48 -5.86 -7.07
CA VAL A 6 4.81 -5.25 -7.00
C VAL A 6 5.67 -6.05 -6.05
N GLN A 7 6.79 -6.54 -6.57
CA GLN A 7 7.81 -7.22 -5.77
C GLN A 7 9.06 -6.35 -5.66
N SER A 8 9.61 -6.30 -4.46
CA SER A 8 10.71 -5.42 -4.11
C SER A 8 11.59 -6.08 -3.06
N ASN A 9 12.69 -6.70 -3.50
CA ASN A 9 13.53 -7.56 -2.66
C ASN A 9 12.70 -8.70 -2.04
N LYS A 10 12.57 -8.75 -0.71
CA LYS A 10 11.73 -9.73 0.00
C LYS A 10 10.27 -9.30 0.12
N ALA A 11 9.94 -8.03 -0.12
CA ALA A 11 8.59 -7.51 0.01
C ALA A 11 7.77 -7.83 -1.24
N LEU A 12 6.63 -8.47 -1.07
CA LEU A 12 5.61 -8.67 -2.10
C LEU A 12 4.37 -7.89 -1.71
N LEU A 13 3.86 -7.06 -2.63
CA LEU A 13 2.60 -6.35 -2.48
C LEU A 13 1.67 -6.78 -3.60
N GLU A 14 0.60 -7.48 -3.24
CA GLU A 14 -0.44 -7.93 -4.15
C GLU A 14 -1.72 -7.14 -3.86
N CYS A 15 -2.04 -6.20 -4.75
CA CYS A 15 -3.14 -5.26 -4.55
C CYS A 15 -4.29 -5.53 -5.50
N ASP A 16 -5.49 -5.71 -4.95
CA ASP A 16 -6.73 -5.65 -5.72
C ASP A 16 -7.11 -4.19 -5.94
N MET A 17 -6.92 -3.72 -7.19
CA MET A 17 -7.19 -2.35 -7.59
C MET A 17 -8.64 -2.21 -8.05
N GLU A 18 -9.54 -2.02 -7.09
CA GLU A 18 -10.92 -1.65 -7.36
C GLU A 18 -11.10 -0.13 -7.26
N TYR A 19 -11.07 0.54 -8.41
CA TYR A 19 -11.28 1.99 -8.48
C TYR A 19 -12.79 2.31 -8.44
N GLY A 20 -13.24 2.88 -7.34
CA GLY A 20 -14.57 3.44 -7.17
C GLY A 20 -14.57 4.52 -6.08
N GLU A 21 -15.52 5.46 -6.19
CA GLU A 21 -15.68 6.50 -5.17
C GLU A 21 -16.10 5.86 -3.85
N GLY A 22 -15.34 6.12 -2.77
CA GLY A 22 -15.57 5.51 -1.45
C GLY A 22 -15.11 4.06 -1.32
N LYS A 23 -14.39 3.51 -2.31
CA LYS A 23 -13.78 2.18 -2.24
C LYS A 23 -12.38 2.21 -1.64
N GLU A 24 -11.88 1.03 -1.29
CA GLU A 24 -10.53 0.83 -0.78
C GLU A 24 -9.80 -0.18 -1.67
N VAL A 25 -8.57 0.15 -2.04
CA VAL A 25 -7.64 -0.78 -2.67
C VAL A 25 -7.07 -1.65 -1.56
N THR A 26 -7.21 -2.97 -1.69
CA THR A 26 -6.72 -3.90 -0.68
C THR A 26 -5.45 -4.58 -1.16
N CYS A 27 -4.39 -4.47 -0.38
CA CYS A 27 -3.08 -5.03 -0.67
C CYS A 27 -2.72 -6.09 0.38
N ILE A 28 -2.33 -7.28 -0.08
CA ILE A 28 -1.66 -8.27 0.75
C ILE A 28 -0.17 -7.93 0.72
N VAL A 29 0.44 -7.82 1.89
CA VAL A 29 1.88 -7.58 2.01
C VAL A 29 2.52 -8.82 2.61
N ASP A 30 3.47 -9.40 1.88
CA ASP A 30 4.20 -10.60 2.28
C ASP A 30 5.73 -10.39 2.27
N GLY A 31 6.45 -11.19 3.07
CA GLY A 31 7.90 -11.21 3.12
C GLY A 31 8.57 -10.04 3.86
N VAL A 32 7.78 -9.22 4.57
CA VAL A 32 8.26 -8.13 5.45
C VAL A 32 7.58 -8.16 6.82
N ASP A 33 8.28 -7.69 7.85
CA ASP A 33 7.74 -7.62 9.21
C ASP A 33 6.67 -6.52 9.33
N ALA A 34 5.62 -6.80 10.12
CA ALA A 34 4.51 -5.87 10.35
C ALA A 34 4.99 -4.51 10.89
N ARG A 35 6.01 -4.50 11.76
CA ARG A 35 6.57 -3.24 12.30
C ARG A 35 7.20 -2.40 11.19
N CYS A 36 7.93 -3.04 10.28
CA CYS A 36 8.57 -2.31 9.19
C CYS A 36 7.55 -1.76 8.20
N LEU A 37 6.46 -2.50 7.96
CA LEU A 37 5.34 -2.02 7.17
C LEU A 37 4.67 -0.80 7.81
N GLU A 38 4.40 -0.82 9.12
CA GLU A 38 3.85 0.31 9.85
C GLU A 38 4.76 1.55 9.79
N GLU A 39 6.07 1.38 9.99
CA GLU A 39 7.03 2.48 9.86
C GLU A 39 7.11 3.02 8.43
N THR A 40 7.03 2.14 7.44
CA THR A 40 7.05 2.52 6.01
C THR A 40 5.82 3.34 5.65
N VAL A 41 4.63 2.92 6.10
CA VAL A 41 3.38 3.68 5.91
C VAL A 41 3.48 5.05 6.59
N LYS A 42 3.99 5.12 7.82
CA LYS A 42 4.23 6.41 8.50
C LYS A 42 5.20 7.30 7.74
N LYS A 43 6.30 6.75 7.21
CA LYS A 43 7.29 7.47 6.41
C LYS A 43 6.73 7.98 5.08
N SER A 44 5.77 7.27 4.48
CA SER A 44 5.13 7.72 3.24
C SER A 44 4.34 9.02 3.40
N GLY A 45 3.90 9.35 4.62
CA GLY A 45 3.05 10.52 4.88
C GLY A 45 1.59 10.33 4.44
N TYR A 46 1.21 9.15 3.95
CA TYR A 46 -0.17 8.82 3.55
C TYR A 46 -0.87 7.92 4.59
N GLY A 47 -0.45 7.98 5.85
CA GLY A 47 -1.06 7.26 6.96
C GLY A 47 -2.57 7.50 7.06
N ASP A 48 -3.04 8.73 6.82
CA ASP A 48 -4.46 9.08 6.89
C ASP A 48 -5.32 8.42 5.80
N TYR A 49 -4.70 7.97 4.71
CA TYR A 49 -5.37 7.29 3.59
C TYR A 49 -5.13 5.78 3.59
N THR A 50 -4.43 5.28 4.61
CA THR A 50 -4.04 3.87 4.69
C THR A 50 -4.44 3.26 6.01
N ARG A 51 -4.78 1.98 5.97
CA ARG A 51 -5.09 1.19 7.16
C ARG A 51 -4.35 -0.13 7.09
N LEU A 52 -3.71 -0.51 8.18
CA LEU A 52 -3.02 -1.79 8.31
C LEU A 52 -3.81 -2.71 9.22
N GLU A 53 -4.14 -3.91 8.75
CA GLU A 53 -4.85 -4.92 9.53
C GLU A 53 -4.43 -6.32 9.09
N ASN A 54 -3.89 -7.13 10.02
CA ASN A 54 -3.49 -8.53 9.76
C ASN A 54 -2.61 -8.71 8.49
N ASN A 55 -1.52 -7.94 8.35
CA ASN A 55 -0.64 -7.91 7.17
C ASN A 55 -1.32 -7.52 5.85
N LYS A 56 -2.52 -6.94 5.92
CA LYS A 56 -3.18 -6.30 4.79
C LYS A 56 -3.08 -4.80 4.92
N LEU A 57 -2.77 -4.16 3.81
CA LEU A 57 -2.76 -2.72 3.63
C LEU A 57 -3.99 -2.32 2.83
N TYR A 58 -4.86 -1.52 3.41
CA TYR A 58 -6.00 -0.91 2.75
C TYR A 58 -5.63 0.52 2.40
N ILE A 59 -5.90 0.94 1.16
CA ILE A 59 -5.61 2.29 0.67
C ILE A 59 -6.94 2.88 0.19
N SER A 60 -7.40 3.95 0.82
CA SER A 60 -8.61 4.65 0.40
C SER A 60 -8.42 5.29 -0.96
N THR A 61 -9.41 5.16 -1.86
CA THR A 61 -9.40 5.93 -3.12
C THR A 61 -9.50 7.44 -2.88
N SER A 62 -9.80 7.91 -1.66
CA SER A 62 -9.73 9.32 -1.29
C SER A 62 -8.33 9.94 -1.47
N ILE A 63 -7.27 9.13 -1.59
CA ILE A 63 -5.91 9.59 -1.90
C ILE A 63 -5.83 10.39 -3.22
N PHE A 64 -6.75 10.16 -4.16
CA PHE A 64 -6.86 10.98 -5.37
C PHE A 64 -7.08 12.47 -5.05
N LYS A 65 -7.76 12.80 -3.94
CA LYS A 65 -7.95 14.18 -3.47
C LYS A 65 -6.65 14.82 -2.98
N ALA A 66 -5.69 14.00 -2.54
CA ALA A 66 -4.34 14.42 -2.17
C ALA A 66 -3.39 14.49 -3.39
N GLY A 67 -3.89 14.29 -4.61
CA GLY A 67 -3.10 14.39 -5.84
C GLY A 67 -2.18 13.19 -6.10
N LYS A 68 -2.43 12.04 -5.44
CA LYS A 68 -1.65 10.81 -5.63
C LYS A 68 -2.57 9.64 -5.94
N THR A 69 -2.13 8.73 -6.79
CA THR A 69 -2.89 7.51 -7.09
C THR A 69 -2.52 6.36 -6.13
N PRO A 70 -3.43 5.41 -5.85
CA PRO A 70 -3.08 4.21 -5.09
C PRO A 70 -1.88 3.47 -5.67
N GLY A 71 -1.78 3.37 -7.01
CA GLY A 71 -0.64 2.72 -7.67
C GLY A 71 0.70 3.42 -7.43
N GLU A 72 0.73 4.75 -7.39
CA GLU A 72 1.95 5.50 -7.01
C GLU A 72 2.33 5.26 -5.55
N LEU A 73 1.36 5.27 -4.64
CA LEU A 73 1.62 4.96 -3.24
C LEU A 73 2.16 3.53 -3.09
N ILE A 74 1.57 2.53 -3.75
CA ILE A 74 2.04 1.14 -3.70
C ILE A 74 3.49 1.03 -4.18
N ARG A 75 3.87 1.72 -5.27
CA ARG A 75 5.26 1.74 -5.76
C ARG A 75 6.22 2.39 -4.77
N GLU A 76 5.81 3.47 -4.13
CA GLU A 76 6.61 4.15 -3.12
C GLU A 76 6.81 3.26 -1.89
N LEU A 77 5.73 2.66 -1.37
CA LEU A 77 5.79 1.72 -0.26
C LEU A 77 6.68 0.52 -0.59
N ALA A 78 6.53 -0.07 -1.77
CA ALA A 78 7.40 -1.15 -2.22
C ALA A 78 8.88 -0.74 -2.28
N THR A 79 9.18 0.51 -2.63
CA THR A 79 10.55 1.04 -2.65
C THR A 79 11.09 1.23 -1.24
N LEU A 80 10.29 1.77 -0.33
CA LEU A 80 10.64 1.95 1.09
C LEU A 80 10.82 0.61 1.82
N LEU A 81 10.00 -0.38 1.50
CA LEU A 81 10.09 -1.74 2.06
C LEU A 81 11.37 -2.48 1.65
N ARG A 82 12.14 -1.99 0.66
CA ARG A 82 13.48 -2.55 0.35
C ARG A 82 14.46 -2.41 1.50
N PHE A 83 14.22 -1.47 2.41
CA PHE A 83 15.13 -1.14 3.51
C PHE A 83 14.79 -1.88 4.83
N CYS A 84 13.89 -2.86 4.81
CA CYS A 84 13.37 -3.56 6.00
C CYS A 84 14.22 -4.75 6.50
#